data_AF-F0YJR3-F1
#
_entry.id   AF-F0YJR3-F1
#
_cell.length_a   1.000
_cell.length_b   1.000
_cell.length_c   1.000
_cell.angle_alpha   90.00
_cell.angle_beta   90.00
_cell.angle_gamma   90.00
#
_symmetry.space_group_name_H-M   'P 1'
#
loop_
_entity.id
_entity.type
_entity.pdbx_description
1 polymer ?
#
loop_
_entity_poly.entity_id
_entity_poly.type
_entity_poly.pdbx_seq_one_letter_code
_entity_poly.pdbx_strand_id
1 'polypeptide(L)'
;LGAELSGGQKRKLSTSIALAGGSRFIILDEPTAGMDPVARRELWTLLRSVRVGRSLLLTTHHMDEAEALGDRVAIMSSGKIRTCGTVPFLKRTFG
;
A
#
# COMPACT_ATOMS: atom_id res chain seq x y z
N LEU A 1 -14.92 -11.42 17.30
CA LEU A 1 -13.59 -11.52 16.64
C LEU A 1 -12.85 -10.18 16.53
N GLY A 2 -13.52 -9.06 16.22
CA GLY A 2 -12.80 -7.77 16.07
C GLY A 2 -12.63 -6.93 17.34
N ALA A 3 -13.40 -7.17 18.41
CA ALA A 3 -13.49 -6.25 19.56
C ALA A 3 -12.19 -6.18 20.40
N GLU A 4 -11.44 -7.28 20.49
CA GLU A 4 -10.22 -7.40 21.31
C GLU A 4 -8.92 -7.06 20.55
N LEU A 5 -9.00 -6.70 19.27
CA LEU A 5 -7.83 -6.41 18.44
C LEU A 5 -7.40 -4.94 18.58
N SER A 6 -6.09 -4.73 18.64
CA SER A 6 -5.48 -3.39 18.50
C SER A 6 -5.78 -2.78 17.12
N GLY A 7 -5.61 -1.47 16.97
CA GLY A 7 -5.82 -0.79 15.68
C GLY A 7 -5.00 -1.42 14.55
N GLY A 8 -3.72 -1.70 14.79
CA GLY A 8 -2.84 -2.37 13.82
C GLY A 8 -3.27 -3.81 13.52
N GLN A 9 -3.76 -4.57 14.51
CA GLN A 9 -4.28 -5.92 14.29
C GLN A 9 -5.57 -5.92 13.47
N LYS A 10 -6.49 -4.97 13.73
CA LYS A 10 -7.70 -4.77 12.92
C LYS A 10 -7.34 -4.44 11.47
N ARG A 11 -6.34 -3.59 11.26
CA ARG A 11 -5.85 -3.25 9.92
C ARG A 11 -5.24 -4.47 9.21
N LYS A 12 -4.39 -5.25 9.90
CA LYS A 12 -3.86 -6.51 9.36
C LYS A 12 -4.97 -7.46 8.93
N LEU A 13 -5.95 -7.69 9.80
CA LEU A 13 -7.11 -8.55 9.49
C LEU A 13 -7.90 -8.04 8.27
N SER A 14 -8.20 -6.73 8.23
CA SER A 14 -8.91 -6.12 7.10
C SER A 14 -8.17 -6.32 5.78
N THR A 15 -6.85 -6.10 5.77
CA THR A 15 -6.01 -6.31 4.58
C THR A 15 -5.97 -7.79 4.20
N SER A 16 -5.82 -8.70 5.16
CA SER A 16 -5.83 -10.15 4.90
C SER A 16 -7.14 -10.62 4.26
N ILE A 17 -8.28 -10.10 4.71
CA ILE A 17 -9.60 -10.41 4.13
C ILE A 17 -9.66 -9.99 2.65
N ALA A 18 -9.17 -8.79 2.32
CA ALA A 18 -9.13 -8.30 0.94
C ALA A 18 -8.26 -9.18 0.02
N LEU A 19 -7.17 -9.76 0.56
CA LEU A 19 -6.24 -10.59 -0.20
C LEU A 19 -6.70 -12.05 -0.35
N ALA A 20 -7.51 -12.55 0.58
CA ALA A 20 -8.01 -13.91 0.61
C ALA A 20 -8.97 -14.23 -0.56
N GLY A 21 -9.73 -13.25 -1.03
CA GLY A 21 -10.78 -13.44 -2.04
C GLY A 21 -10.29 -13.72 -3.48
N GLY A 22 -8.98 -13.84 -3.72
CA GLY A 22 -8.45 -14.19 -5.04
C GLY A 22 -8.68 -13.15 -6.15
N SER A 23 -9.06 -11.92 -5.80
CA SER A 23 -9.36 -10.86 -6.77
C SER A 23 -8.15 -10.52 -7.64
N ARG A 24 -8.38 -10.28 -8.93
CA ARG A 24 -7.35 -9.77 -9.87
C ARG A 24 -7.02 -8.29 -9.62
N PHE A 25 -7.94 -7.54 -9.03
CA PHE A 25 -7.78 -6.12 -8.71
C PHE A 25 -8.06 -5.89 -7.23
N ILE A 26 -7.08 -5.37 -6.51
CA ILE A 26 -7.17 -5.14 -5.07
C ILE A 26 -6.88 -3.66 -4.81
N ILE A 27 -7.77 -2.99 -4.08
CA ILE A 27 -7.61 -1.60 -3.67
C ILE A 27 -7.44 -1.57 -2.15
N LEU A 28 -6.35 -0.95 -1.68
CA LEU A 28 -6.01 -0.85 -0.27
C LEU A 28 -5.89 0.61 0.13
N ASP A 29 -6.75 1.06 1.04
CA ASP A 29 -6.68 2.42 1.57
C ASP A 29 -5.82 2.46 2.85
N GLU A 30 -4.65 3.08 2.79
CA GLU A 30 -3.70 3.23 3.91
C GLU A 30 -3.45 1.91 4.66
N PRO A 31 -2.93 0.85 3.98
CA PRO A 31 -2.90 -0.52 4.52
C PRO A 31 -1.97 -0.69 5.72
N THR A 32 -1.01 0.20 5.93
CA THR A 32 -0.02 0.13 7.03
C THR A 32 -0.22 1.19 8.11
N ALA A 33 -1.32 1.96 8.04
CA ALA A 33 -1.62 2.97 9.04
C ALA A 33 -1.77 2.37 10.45
N GLY A 34 -1.05 2.94 11.42
CA GLY A 34 -1.06 2.49 12.81
C GLY A 34 -0.31 1.18 13.07
N MET A 35 0.47 0.69 12.11
CA MET A 35 1.40 -0.43 12.32
C MET A 35 2.78 0.07 12.75
N ASP A 36 3.45 -0.70 13.60
CA ASP A 36 4.86 -0.50 13.92
C ASP A 36 5.75 -0.77 12.68
N PRO A 37 7.02 -0.29 12.68
CA PRO A 37 7.91 -0.45 11.53
C PRO A 37 8.18 -1.90 11.11
N VAL A 38 8.15 -2.85 12.04
CA VAL A 38 8.40 -4.27 11.73
C VAL A 38 7.19 -4.86 11.02
N ALA A 39 5.99 -4.68 11.60
CA ALA A 39 4.74 -5.15 11.00
C ALA A 39 4.48 -4.54 9.61
N ARG A 40 4.89 -3.27 9.39
CA ARG A 40 4.84 -2.62 8.08
C ARG A 40 5.66 -3.38 7.03
N ARG A 41 6.93 -3.70 7.34
CA ARG A 41 7.83 -4.43 6.43
C ARG A 41 7.36 -5.85 6.15
N GLU A 42 6.76 -6.51 7.14
CA GLU A 42 6.11 -7.80 6.95
C GLU A 42 4.95 -7.69 5.94
N LEU A 43 4.09 -6.67 6.09
CA LEU A 43 2.99 -6.44 5.15
C LEU A 43 3.51 -6.12 3.75
N TRP A 44 4.58 -5.33 3.62
CA TRP A 44 5.18 -5.04 2.31
C TRP A 44 5.68 -6.30 1.60
N THR A 45 6.34 -7.19 2.35
CA THR A 45 6.79 -8.49 1.83
C THR A 45 5.60 -9.32 1.33
N LEU A 46 4.50 -9.33 2.08
CA LEU A 46 3.28 -10.03 1.71
C LEU A 46 2.62 -9.42 0.46
N LEU A 47 2.50 -8.09 0.38
CA LEU A 47 1.92 -7.43 -0.79
C LEU A 47 2.76 -7.67 -2.05
N ARG A 48 4.09 -7.70 -1.91
CA ARG A 48 5.02 -8.05 -3.00
C ARG A 48 4.85 -9.49 -3.49
N SER A 49 4.52 -10.45 -2.63
CA SER A 49 4.27 -11.83 -3.08
C SER A 49 2.90 -11.96 -3.75
N VAL A 50 1.88 -11.26 -3.22
CA VAL A 50 0.51 -11.35 -3.73
C VAL A 50 0.31 -10.60 -5.05
N ARG A 51 1.15 -9.63 -5.40
CA ARG A 51 1.03 -8.87 -6.66
C ARG A 51 1.30 -9.70 -7.91
N VAL A 52 1.91 -10.88 -7.82
CA VAL A 52 2.19 -11.70 -9.00
C VAL A 52 0.87 -12.17 -9.61
N GLY A 53 0.58 -11.74 -10.84
CA GLY A 53 -0.69 -12.05 -11.52
C GLY A 53 -1.90 -11.22 -11.04
N ARG A 54 -1.68 -10.17 -10.23
CA ARG A 54 -2.72 -9.28 -9.72
C ARG A 54 -2.31 -7.81 -9.89
N SER A 55 -3.28 -6.92 -9.93
CA SER A 55 -3.06 -5.47 -9.90
C SER A 55 -3.47 -4.92 -8.54
N LEU A 56 -2.53 -4.23 -7.88
CA LEU A 56 -2.76 -3.59 -6.58
C LEU A 56 -2.75 -2.08 -6.76
N LEU A 57 -3.77 -1.41 -6.24
CA LEU A 57 -3.79 0.03 -6.04
C LEU A 57 -3.76 0.29 -4.53
N LEU A 58 -2.78 1.05 -4.08
CA LEU A 58 -2.64 1.41 -2.67
C LEU A 58 -2.55 2.93 -2.53
N THR A 59 -3.20 3.47 -1.50
CA THR A 59 -3.01 4.85 -1.06
C THR A 59 -2.09 4.84 0.16
N THR A 60 -1.20 5.82 0.21
CA THR A 60 -0.29 5.98 1.34
C THR A 60 0.21 7.41 1.41
N HIS A 61 0.39 7.92 2.62
CA HIS A 61 1.15 9.14 2.90
C HIS A 61 2.62 8.85 3.24
N HIS A 62 3.02 7.57 3.31
CA HIS A 62 4.38 7.13 3.59
C HIS A 62 5.17 6.98 2.28
N MET A 63 6.11 7.90 2.04
CA MET A 63 6.90 7.90 0.79
C MET A 63 7.79 6.66 0.66
N ASP A 64 8.29 6.13 1.78
CA ASP A 64 9.03 4.87 1.85
C ASP A 64 8.18 3.67 1.39
N GLU A 65 6.89 3.65 1.71
CA GLU A 65 5.96 2.64 1.23
C GLU A 65 5.70 2.75 -0.27
N ALA A 66 5.45 3.97 -0.75
CA ALA A 66 5.22 4.22 -2.18
C ALA A 66 6.45 3.82 -3.01
N GLU A 67 7.65 4.08 -2.51
CA GLU A 67 8.90 3.66 -3.14
C GLU A 67 9.12 2.15 -3.10
N ALA A 68 8.82 1.50 -1.97
CA ALA A 68 9.04 0.06 -1.81
C ALA A 68 8.05 -0.80 -2.61
N LEU A 69 6.81 -0.35 -2.79
CA LEU A 69 5.73 -1.14 -3.39
C LEU A 69 5.30 -0.68 -4.78
N GLY A 70 5.51 0.59 -5.12
CA GLY A 70 4.97 1.20 -6.33
C GLY A 70 5.80 0.92 -7.58
N ASP A 71 5.21 0.19 -8.54
CA ASP A 71 5.74 0.15 -9.91
C ASP A 71 5.55 1.51 -10.61
N ARG A 72 4.43 2.18 -10.30
CA ARG A 72 4.15 3.57 -10.63
C ARG A 72 3.56 4.26 -9.40
N VAL A 73 3.93 5.51 -9.19
CA VAL A 73 3.44 6.34 -8.09
C VAL A 73 2.72 7.54 -8.70
N ALA A 74 1.54 7.85 -8.19
CA ALA A 74 0.80 9.06 -8.51
C ALA A 74 0.80 9.97 -7.27
N ILE A 75 1.21 11.22 -7.43
CA ILE A 75 1.20 12.21 -6.36
C ILE A 75 -0.08 13.03 -6.49
N MET A 76 -0.91 13.00 -5.46
CA MET A 76 -2.16 13.73 -5.40
C MET A 76 -2.06 14.94 -4.47
N SER A 77 -2.59 16.09 -4.88
CA SER A 77 -2.69 17.30 -4.06
C SER A 77 -3.91 18.12 -4.44
N SER A 78 -4.66 18.57 -3.43
CA SER A 78 -5.94 19.30 -3.59
C SER A 78 -6.95 18.56 -4.47
N GLY A 79 -7.10 17.25 -4.28
CA GLY A 79 -8.04 16.41 -5.02
C GLY A 79 -7.68 16.16 -6.49
N LYS A 80 -6.46 16.52 -6.94
CA LYS A 80 -6.00 16.31 -8.31
C LYS A 80 -4.68 15.55 -8.32
N ILE A 81 -4.52 14.63 -9.28
CA ILE A 81 -3.23 14.01 -9.57
C ILE A 81 -2.34 15.07 -10.21
N ARG A 82 -1.23 15.38 -9.56
CA ARG A 82 -0.26 16.37 -10.04
C ARG A 82 0.77 15.75 -10.97
N THR A 83 1.16 14.52 -10.69
CA THR A 83 2.12 13.77 -11.50
C THR A 83 1.95 12.28 -11.29
N CYS A 84 2.34 11.48 -12.27
CA CYS A 84 2.35 10.02 -12.19
C CYS A 84 3.50 9.46 -13.03
N GLY A 85 4.28 8.55 -12.46
CA GLY A 85 5.41 7.96 -13.14
C GLY A 85 6.06 6.85 -12.33
N THR A 86 7.12 6.25 -12.86
CA THR A 86 7.95 5.31 -12.08
C THR A 86 8.71 6.07 -11.00
N VAL A 87 9.08 5.39 -9.92
CA VAL A 87 9.85 6.01 -8.83
C VAL A 87 11.13 6.69 -9.33
N PRO A 88 11.96 6.07 -10.20
CA PRO A 88 13.17 6.73 -10.72
C PRO A 88 12.86 7.95 -11.58
N PHE A 89 11.79 7.91 -12.38
CA PHE A 89 11.37 9.06 -13.19
C PHE A 89 10.99 10.23 -12.28
N LEU A 90 10.14 9.98 -11.27
CA LEU A 90 9.69 11.02 -10.36
C LEU A 90 10.84 11.64 -9.57
N LYS A 91 11.77 10.82 -9.07
CA LYS A 91 12.97 11.30 -8.39
C LYS A 91 13.85 12.17 -9.28
N ARG A 92 14.04 11.78 -10.55
CA ARG A 92 14.85 12.58 -11.50
C ARG A 92 14.17 13.89 -11.91
N THR A 93 12.85 13.89 -12.03
CA THR A 93 12.11 15.05 -12.54
C THR A 93 11.74 16.05 -11.45
N PHE A 94 11.54 15.59 -10.21
CA PHE A 94 11.00 16.41 -9.11
C PHE A 94 11.81 16.33 -7.79
N GLY A 95 12.80 15.43 -7.70
CA GLY A 95 13.69 15.30 -6.54
C GLY A 95 14.99 16.07 -6.74
#